data_AF-A0A5M3N4N5-F1
#
_entry.id   AF-A0A5M3N4N5-F1
#
_cell.length_a   1.000
_cell.length_b   1.000
_cell.length_c   1.000
_cell.angle_alpha   90.00
_cell.angle_beta   90.00
_cell.angle_gamma   90.00
#
_symmetry.space_group_name_H-M   'P 1'
#
loop_
_entity.id
_entity.type
_entity.pdbx_description
1 polymer ?
#
loop_
_entity_poly.entity_id
_entity_poly.type
_entity_poly.pdbx_seq_one_letter_code
_entity_poly.pdbx_strand_id
1 'polypeptide(L)'
;MRAMLRLSMLIVERIRASDPSYPIEDWYVPASDSDLHEEGSAIMTRNRTTYHYSSTCRMVPEDDAEGGGVMNNRLRAHGTQILRVADSGVFSWIPGTHLQAGMAMIAERCTDFVLGYA
;
A
#
# COMPACT_ATOMS: atom_id res chain seq x y z
N MET A 1 -17.19 11.82 12.42
CA MET A 1 -15.93 12.17 13.13
C MET A 1 -15.96 11.88 14.63
N ARG A 2 -16.88 12.46 15.43
CA ARG A 2 -16.92 12.21 16.90
C ARG A 2 -17.07 10.73 17.30
N ALA A 3 -17.94 9.99 16.63
CA ALA A 3 -18.14 8.56 16.90
C ALA A 3 -16.87 7.73 16.64
N MET A 4 -16.16 8.05 15.56
CA MET A 4 -14.88 7.43 15.21
C MET A 4 -13.82 7.70 16.28
N LEU A 5 -13.66 8.95 16.72
CA LEU A 5 -12.71 9.30 17.78
C LEU A 5 -13.01 8.54 19.08
N ARG A 6 -14.28 8.48 19.49
CA ARG A 6 -14.68 7.71 20.67
C ARG A 6 -14.34 6.22 20.54
N LEU A 7 -14.63 5.63 19.38
CA LEU A 7 -14.32 4.23 19.12
C LEU A 7 -12.79 3.98 19.16
N SER A 8 -11.99 4.84 18.54
CA SER A 8 -10.52 4.73 18.57
C SER A 8 -9.99 4.76 20.00
N MET A 9 -10.45 5.70 20.83
CA MET A 9 -10.06 5.78 22.24
C MET A 9 -10.44 4.51 23.01
N LEU A 10 -11.67 4.01 22.83
CA LEU A 10 -12.12 2.77 23.47
C LEU A 10 -11.30 1.54 23.04
N ILE A 11 -10.90 1.46 21.77
CA ILE A 11 -10.02 0.39 21.27
C ILE A 11 -8.66 0.46 21.97
N VAL A 12 -8.06 1.65 22.06
CA VAL A 12 -6.76 1.84 22.74
C VAL A 12 -6.86 1.43 24.22
N GLU A 13 -7.90 1.89 24.93
CA GLU A 13 -8.14 1.52 26.33
C GLU A 13 -8.28 0.00 26.48
N ARG A 14 -9.03 -0.64 25.59
CA ARG A 14 -9.25 -2.09 25.64
C ARG A 14 -7.98 -2.89 25.36
N ILE A 15 -7.15 -2.46 24.41
CA ILE A 15 -5.85 -3.09 24.11
C ILE A 15 -4.93 -3.00 25.33
N ARG A 16 -4.80 -1.79 25.91
CA ARG A 16 -3.98 -1.54 27.12
C ARG A 16 -4.44 -2.40 28.30
N ALA A 17 -5.74 -2.59 28.46
CA ALA A 17 -6.31 -3.42 29.52
C ALA A 17 -6.13 -4.93 29.28
N SER A 18 -6.17 -5.39 28.02
CA SER A 18 -6.04 -6.81 27.69
C SER A 18 -4.61 -7.32 27.74
N ASP A 19 -3.66 -6.51 27.30
CA ASP A 19 -2.24 -6.85 27.30
C ASP A 19 -1.40 -5.57 27.53
N PRO A 20 -0.98 -5.32 28.77
CA PRO A 20 -0.13 -4.18 29.10
C PRO A 20 1.24 -4.22 28.42
N SER A 21 1.67 -5.37 27.89
CA SER A 21 2.94 -5.51 27.16
C SER A 21 2.83 -5.10 25.69
N TYR A 22 1.61 -4.91 25.18
CA TYR A 22 1.38 -4.48 23.81
C TYR A 22 1.85 -3.01 23.63
N PRO A 23 2.76 -2.71 22.68
CA PRO A 23 3.46 -1.43 22.60
C PRO A 23 2.60 -0.35 21.91
N ILE A 24 1.46 -0.01 22.51
CA ILE A 24 0.55 1.03 22.01
C ILE A 24 0.92 2.40 22.60
N GLU A 25 1.58 3.21 21.78
CA GLU A 25 2.01 4.56 22.12
C GLU A 25 1.17 5.60 21.39
N ASP A 26 1.05 6.78 22.00
CA ASP A 26 0.41 7.92 21.35
C ASP A 26 1.31 8.42 20.21
N TRP A 27 0.69 8.82 19.10
CA TRP A 27 1.44 9.33 17.96
C TRP A 27 2.12 10.65 18.33
N TYR A 28 3.41 10.78 18.04
CA TYR A 28 4.14 12.01 18.28
C TYR A 28 3.71 13.09 17.29
N VAL A 29 3.38 14.26 17.84
CA VAL A 29 3.04 15.47 17.10
C VAL A 29 4.03 16.54 17.55
N PRO A 30 4.85 17.12 16.64
CA PRO A 30 5.73 18.22 16.96
C PRO A 30 4.98 19.38 17.63
N ALA A 31 5.67 20.12 18.50
CA ALA A 31 5.06 21.26 19.18
C ALA A 31 4.87 22.47 18.25
N SER A 32 5.65 22.56 17.17
CA SER A 32 5.54 23.61 16.16
C SER A 32 6.02 23.12 14.79
N ASP A 33 5.49 23.73 13.74
CA ASP A 33 5.90 23.51 12.35
C ASP A 33 6.96 24.54 11.88
N SER A 34 7.63 25.21 12.84
CA SER A 34 8.59 26.29 12.56
C SER A 34 10.05 25.85 12.62
N ASP A 35 10.31 24.67 13.22
CA ASP A 35 11.65 24.11 13.34
C ASP A 35 11.83 22.92 12.39
N LEU A 36 12.40 23.21 11.22
CA LEU A 36 12.69 22.22 10.17
C LEU A 36 13.66 21.11 10.64
N HIS A 37 14.48 21.37 11.67
CA HIS A 37 15.40 20.36 12.20
C HIS A 37 14.66 19.33 13.05
N GLU A 38 13.75 19.78 13.92
CA GLU A 38 12.89 18.91 14.71
C GLU A 38 11.98 18.06 13.79
N GLU A 39 11.38 18.68 12.78
CA GLU A 39 10.57 17.99 11.77
C GLU A 39 11.36 16.91 11.02
N GLY A 40 12.56 17.26 10.53
CA GLY A 40 13.42 16.31 9.81
C GLY A 40 13.82 15.12 10.68
N SER A 41 14.18 15.37 11.94
CA SER A 41 14.49 14.33 12.92
C SER A 41 13.29 13.42 13.20
N ALA A 42 12.10 14.01 13.36
CA ALA A 42 10.87 13.27 13.58
C ALA A 42 10.51 12.37 12.39
N ILE A 43 10.65 12.87 11.16
CA ILE A 43 10.45 12.07 9.93
C ILE A 43 11.43 10.90 9.92
N MET A 44 12.73 11.16 10.09
CA MET A 44 13.75 10.11 10.00
C MET A 44 13.61 9.02 11.06
N THR A 45 13.11 9.36 12.25
CA THR A 45 12.99 8.42 13.39
C THR A 45 11.62 7.74 13.48
N ARG A 46 10.57 8.35 12.94
CA ARG A 46 9.18 7.89 13.11
C ARG A 46 8.46 7.53 11.81
N ASN A 47 9.08 7.74 10.65
CA ASN A 47 8.51 7.31 9.38
C ASN A 47 8.24 5.79 9.40
N ARG A 48 7.07 5.39 8.92
CA ARG A 48 6.62 4.01 8.83
C ARG A 48 5.95 3.81 7.48
N THR A 49 5.97 2.57 7.02
CA THR A 49 5.17 2.18 5.86
C THR A 49 3.68 2.46 6.12
N THR A 50 2.96 2.84 5.07
CA THR A 50 1.50 2.82 5.06
C THR A 50 0.95 1.48 4.56
N TYR A 51 1.81 0.47 4.44
CA TYR A 51 1.50 -0.88 3.96
C TYR A 51 1.03 -0.93 2.49
N HIS A 52 1.46 0.04 1.68
CA HIS A 52 1.18 0.10 0.24
C HIS A 52 2.35 -0.39 -0.61
N TYR A 53 2.88 -1.57 -0.30
CA TYR A 53 3.93 -2.18 -1.13
C TYR A 53 3.36 -2.54 -2.51
N SER A 54 4.02 -2.12 -3.58
CA SER A 54 3.53 -2.28 -4.95
C SER A 54 4.67 -2.27 -5.97
N SER A 55 4.30 -2.47 -7.24
CA SER A 55 5.16 -2.18 -8.40
C SER A 55 6.41 -3.05 -8.55
N THR A 56 6.46 -4.21 -7.91
CA THR A 56 7.55 -5.20 -8.06
C THR A 56 7.40 -6.09 -9.32
N CYS A 57 6.21 -6.15 -9.92
CA CYS A 57 5.90 -6.91 -11.13
C CYS A 57 5.25 -6.02 -12.19
N ARG A 58 5.87 -4.86 -12.47
CA ARG A 58 5.28 -3.78 -13.26
C ARG A 58 4.67 -4.24 -14.57
N MET A 59 3.44 -3.78 -14.82
CA MET A 59 2.73 -3.93 -16.08
C MET A 59 3.13 -2.83 -17.07
N VAL A 60 4.29 -3.01 -17.71
CA VAL A 60 4.88 -2.10 -18.71
C VAL A 60 5.54 -2.94 -19.82
N PRO A 61 5.95 -2.36 -20.97
CA PRO A 61 6.70 -3.10 -21.99
C PRO A 61 7.92 -3.82 -21.43
N GLU A 62 8.26 -4.99 -21.99
CA GLU A 62 9.40 -5.79 -21.52
C GLU A 62 10.73 -5.00 -21.62
N ASP A 63 10.85 -4.17 -22.67
CA ASP A 63 11.98 -3.28 -22.95
C ASP A 63 11.82 -1.85 -22.40
N ASP A 64 10.95 -1.65 -21.40
CA ASP A 64 10.77 -0.37 -20.72
C ASP A 64 12.10 0.21 -20.20
N ALA A 65 12.37 1.47 -20.52
CA ALA A 65 13.65 2.11 -20.24
C ALA A 65 13.94 2.25 -18.73
N GLU A 66 12.92 2.18 -17.87
CA GLU A 66 13.04 2.31 -16.42
C GLU A 66 13.17 0.95 -15.72
N GLY A 67 13.90 0.01 -16.34
CA GLY A 67 14.23 -1.29 -15.76
C GLY A 67 13.35 -2.45 -16.21
N GLY A 68 12.61 -2.30 -17.31
CA GLY A 68 11.84 -3.37 -17.94
C GLY A 68 10.56 -3.77 -17.22
N GLY A 69 9.58 -4.25 -17.99
CA GLY A 69 8.33 -4.79 -17.48
C GLY A 69 8.44 -6.27 -17.10
N VAL A 70 7.60 -6.68 -16.16
CA VAL A 70 7.43 -8.11 -15.81
C VAL A 70 6.15 -8.65 -16.45
N MET A 71 5.13 -7.80 -16.55
CA MET A 71 3.79 -8.16 -17.05
C MET A 71 3.44 -7.35 -18.29
N ASN A 72 2.73 -7.96 -19.23
CA ASN A 72 2.07 -7.23 -20.31
C ASN A 72 0.72 -6.64 -19.86
N ASN A 73 0.07 -5.86 -20.73
CA ASN A 73 -1.22 -5.20 -20.46
C ASN A 73 -2.42 -6.15 -20.21
N ARG A 74 -2.21 -7.47 -20.21
CA ARG A 74 -3.20 -8.50 -19.85
C ARG A 74 -2.83 -9.24 -18.56
N LEU A 75 -2.02 -8.61 -17.70
CA LEU A 75 -1.55 -9.14 -16.42
C LEU A 75 -0.75 -10.45 -16.54
N ARG A 76 -0.20 -10.71 -17.72
CA ARG A 76 0.49 -11.96 -18.03
C ARG A 76 1.99 -11.73 -18.07
N ALA A 77 2.74 -12.62 -17.41
CA ALA A 77 4.19 -12.50 -17.35
C ALA A 77 4.80 -12.65 -18.73
N HIS A 78 5.71 -11.75 -19.08
CA HIS A 78 6.48 -11.82 -20.33
C HIS A 78 7.23 -13.16 -20.42
N GLY A 79 7.37 -13.70 -21.64
CA GLY A 79 7.96 -15.01 -21.88
C GLY A 79 7.11 -16.24 -21.46
N THR A 80 5.97 -16.06 -20.79
CA THR A 80 5.09 -17.17 -20.36
C THR A 80 3.78 -17.21 -21.13
N GLN A 81 3.11 -18.37 -21.17
CA GLN A 81 1.79 -18.54 -21.80
C GLN A 81 0.60 -18.62 -20.82
N ILE A 82 0.85 -19.08 -19.59
CA ILE A 82 -0.19 -19.56 -18.68
C ILE A 82 -0.12 -18.93 -17.27
N LEU A 83 0.74 -17.93 -17.06
CA LEU A 83 0.94 -17.30 -15.75
C LEU A 83 0.45 -15.86 -15.76
N ARG A 84 -0.43 -15.52 -14.81
CA ARG A 84 -0.84 -14.15 -14.51
C ARG A 84 -0.60 -13.83 -13.04
N VAL A 85 -0.38 -12.56 -12.75
CA VAL A 85 -0.29 -12.02 -11.39
C VAL A 85 -1.35 -10.93 -11.25
N ALA A 86 -2.07 -10.93 -10.12
CA ALA A 86 -3.11 -9.96 -9.81
C ALA A 86 -2.99 -9.54 -8.35
N ASP A 87 -1.89 -8.87 -8.04
CA ASP A 87 -1.60 -8.24 -6.75
C ASP A 87 -1.16 -6.78 -6.96
N SER A 88 -0.76 -6.07 -5.91
CA SER A 88 -0.31 -4.68 -6.04
C SER A 88 1.02 -4.53 -6.76
N GLY A 89 1.77 -5.63 -6.93
CA GLY A 89 3.02 -5.67 -7.67
C GLY A 89 2.84 -5.24 -9.14
N VAL A 90 1.64 -5.42 -9.71
CA VAL A 90 1.41 -5.15 -11.14
C VAL A 90 1.26 -3.67 -11.49
N PHE A 91 1.02 -2.80 -10.50
CA PHE A 91 0.94 -1.36 -10.75
C PHE A 91 2.27 -0.87 -11.34
N SER A 92 2.23 -0.15 -12.46
CA SER A 92 3.45 0.41 -13.08
C SER A 92 4.20 1.33 -12.11
N TRP A 93 3.45 2.12 -11.33
CA TRP A 93 3.92 2.97 -10.24
C TRP A 93 2.94 2.94 -9.09
N ILE A 94 3.41 3.19 -7.87
CA ILE A 94 2.54 3.28 -6.70
C ILE A 94 1.49 4.39 -6.90
N PRO A 95 0.18 4.09 -6.85
CA PRO A 95 -0.86 5.10 -6.85
C PRO A 95 -0.79 5.98 -5.59
N GLY A 96 -1.04 7.28 -5.73
CA GLY A 96 -1.15 8.23 -4.61
C GLY A 96 -2.44 8.07 -3.79
N THR A 97 -2.88 6.84 -3.52
CA THR A 97 -4.13 6.51 -2.82
C THR A 97 -3.98 5.19 -2.08
N HIS A 98 -4.94 4.87 -1.20
CA HIS A 98 -5.04 3.53 -0.61
C HIS A 98 -5.23 2.48 -1.71
N LEU A 99 -4.39 1.43 -1.69
CA LEU A 99 -4.36 0.44 -2.77
C LEU A 99 -5.59 -0.48 -2.81
N GLN A 100 -6.40 -0.53 -1.74
CA GLN A 100 -7.54 -1.44 -1.65
C GLN A 100 -8.49 -1.36 -2.86
N ALA A 101 -8.88 -0.13 -3.25
CA ALA A 101 -9.78 0.05 -4.39
C ALA A 101 -9.10 -0.31 -5.72
N GLY A 102 -7.83 0.08 -5.90
CA GLY A 102 -7.03 -0.32 -7.05
C GLY A 102 -6.92 -1.83 -7.19
N MET A 103 -6.75 -2.53 -6.07
CA MET A 103 -6.66 -3.98 -6.05
C MET A 103 -7.96 -4.67 -6.41
N ALA A 104 -9.11 -4.15 -5.97
CA ALA A 104 -10.40 -4.67 -6.40
C ALA A 104 -10.54 -4.58 -7.93
N MET A 105 -10.16 -3.43 -8.53
CA MET A 105 -10.19 -3.25 -9.99
C MET A 105 -9.24 -4.21 -10.73
N ILE A 106 -8.01 -4.40 -10.24
CA ILE A 106 -7.05 -5.34 -10.84
C ILE A 106 -7.56 -6.78 -10.76
N ALA A 107 -8.15 -7.17 -9.62
CA ALA A 107 -8.71 -8.49 -9.43
C ALA A 107 -9.87 -8.76 -10.39
N GLU A 108 -10.84 -7.85 -10.48
CA GLU A 108 -11.95 -7.93 -11.44
C GLU A 108 -11.44 -8.02 -12.88
N ARG A 109 -10.46 -7.19 -13.24
CA ARG A 109 -9.91 -7.20 -14.59
C ARG A 109 -9.16 -8.50 -14.91
N CYS A 110 -8.47 -9.07 -13.94
CA CYS A 110 -7.82 -10.38 -14.10
C CYS A 110 -8.86 -11.48 -14.32
N THR A 111 -9.98 -11.44 -13.59
CA THR A 111 -11.09 -12.39 -13.77
C THR A 111 -11.64 -12.34 -15.19
N ASP A 112 -11.84 -11.17 -15.78
CA ASP A 112 -12.26 -11.05 -17.19
C ASP A 112 -11.30 -11.76 -18.14
N PHE A 113 -9.99 -11.59 -17.95
CA PHE A 113 -8.98 -12.24 -18.79
C PHE A 113 -8.91 -13.75 -18.61
N VAL A 114 -9.19 -14.24 -17.40
CA VAL A 114 -9.19 -15.67 -17.08
C VAL A 114 -10.45 -16.35 -17.63
N LEU A 115 -11.61 -15.70 -17.51
CA LEU A 115 -12.90 -16.23 -18.00
C LEU A 115 -13.12 -16.00 -19.50
N GLY A 116 -12.28 -15.18 -20.15
CA GLY A 116 -12.38 -14.88 -21.57
C GLY A 116 -13.45 -13.85 -21.91
N TYR A 117 -13.83 -12.99 -20.95
CA TYR A 117 -14.76 -11.87 -21.18
C TYR A 117 -14.10 -10.68 -21.88
N ALA A 118 -12.76 -10.66 -21.97
CA ALA A 118 -11.97 -9.58 -22.56
C ALA A 118 -10.70 -10.07 -23.29
#